data_AF-A0A438I1X0-F1
#
_entry.id   AF-A0A438I1X0-F1
#
_cell.length_a   1.000
_cell.length_b   1.000
_cell.length_c   1.000
_cell.angle_alpha   90.00
_cell.angle_beta   90.00
_cell.angle_gamma   90.00
#
_symmetry.space_group_name_H-M   'P 1'
#
loop_
_entity.id
_entity.type
_entity.pdbx_description
1 polymer ?
#
loop_
_entity_poly.entity_id
_entity_poly.type
_entity_poly.pdbx_seq_one_letter_code
_entity_poly.pdbx_strand_id
1 'polypeptide(L)'
;MPLPFLHSMTILEEEKPCMVLAVTKGSPKTPMVLAMQVKNGLKKKKVTYLAIFKKRKDDESGKPMPEEIEGVLDEFKDVMPPELPKRLPPRRDEDHKIEFKPGAKSHVMGPYRMAPPKLEKLRRQLTDGAVGHGIHPTF
;
A
#
# COMPACT_ATOMS: atom_id res chain seq x y z
N MET A 1 -10.66 -15.99 0.87
CA MET A 1 -11.15 -16.96 1.85
C MET A 1 -12.32 -16.37 2.63
N PRO A 2 -13.49 -17.03 2.69
CA PRO A 2 -14.58 -16.58 3.55
C PRO A 2 -14.23 -16.79 5.03
N LEU A 3 -14.45 -15.77 5.86
CA LEU A 3 -14.27 -15.77 7.33
C LEU A 3 -15.66 -15.68 7.98
N PRO A 4 -16.28 -16.83 8.30
CA PRO A 4 -17.71 -16.90 8.64
C PRO A 4 -18.04 -16.11 9.91
N PHE A 5 -17.16 -16.20 10.90
CA PHE A 5 -17.30 -15.52 12.19
C PHE A 5 -17.25 -13.99 12.06
N LEU A 6 -16.55 -13.48 11.06
CA LEU A 6 -16.33 -12.04 10.86
C LEU A 6 -17.26 -11.45 9.80
N HIS A 7 -18.22 -12.23 9.27
CA HIS A 7 -19.10 -11.83 8.18
C HIS A 7 -18.34 -11.13 7.03
N SER A 8 -17.13 -11.63 6.74
CA SER A 8 -16.21 -11.02 5.79
C SER A 8 -15.56 -12.07 4.91
N MET A 9 -15.09 -11.62 3.75
CA MET A 9 -14.36 -12.43 2.80
C MET A 9 -13.02 -11.75 2.54
N THR A 10 -11.93 -12.49 2.73
CA THR A 10 -10.62 -12.05 2.28
C THR A 10 -10.50 -12.33 0.79
N ILE A 11 -10.13 -11.34 0.01
CA ILE A 11 -9.69 -11.52 -1.37
C ILE A 11 -8.17 -11.48 -1.31
N LEU A 12 -7.54 -12.60 -1.62
CA LEU A 12 -6.10 -12.72 -1.67
C LEU A 12 -5.69 -12.41 -3.11
N GLU A 13 -5.21 -11.20 -3.34
CA GLU A 13 -4.58 -10.78 -4.60
C GLU A 13 -3.06 -10.67 -4.38
N GLU A 14 -2.25 -11.03 -5.38
CA GLU A 14 -0.81 -11.26 -5.25
C GLU A 14 -0.04 -10.08 -4.65
N GLU A 15 -0.51 -8.84 -4.87
CA GLU A 15 0.15 -7.64 -4.34
C GLU A 15 -0.58 -6.98 -3.16
N LYS A 16 -1.89 -7.18 -3.00
CA LYS A 16 -2.70 -6.51 -1.96
C LYS A 16 -3.87 -7.38 -1.50
N PRO A 17 -3.76 -8.10 -0.37
CA PRO A 17 -4.92 -8.76 0.21
C PRO A 17 -5.91 -7.72 0.73
N CYS A 18 -7.17 -7.80 0.31
CA CYS A 18 -8.23 -6.92 0.80
C CYS A 18 -9.31 -7.72 1.54
N MET A 19 -9.82 -7.14 2.63
CA MET A 19 -10.96 -7.70 3.36
C MET A 19 -12.23 -7.00 2.90
N VAL A 20 -13.18 -7.76 2.37
CA VAL A 20 -14.47 -7.24 1.94
C VAL A 20 -15.53 -7.71 2.93
N LEU A 21 -16.31 -6.78 3.46
CA LEU A 21 -17.48 -7.10 4.27
C LEU A 21 -18.47 -7.85 3.38
N ALA A 22 -18.83 -9.08 3.75
CA ALA A 22 -19.82 -9.83 3.01
C ALA A 22 -21.19 -9.31 3.42
N VAL A 23 -21.91 -8.56 2.58
CA VAL A 23 -23.27 -8.12 2.90
C VAL A 23 -24.24 -9.16 2.38
N THR A 24 -24.84 -9.95 3.27
CA THR A 24 -25.95 -10.83 2.89
C THR A 24 -27.25 -10.03 2.86
N LYS A 25 -27.78 -9.70 1.67
CA LYS A 25 -29.05 -8.98 1.54
C LYS A 25 -30.24 -9.94 1.72
N GLY A 26 -30.78 -9.97 2.93
CA GLY A 26 -31.91 -10.79 3.35
C GLY A 26 -31.80 -11.18 4.82
N SER A 27 -32.90 -11.54 5.49
CA SER A 27 -32.83 -12.10 6.84
C SER A 27 -31.84 -13.28 6.86
N PRO A 28 -30.99 -13.45 7.89
CA PRO A 28 -29.99 -14.51 7.97
C PRO A 28 -30.66 -15.87 8.15
N LYS A 29 -31.28 -16.38 7.09
CA LYS A 29 -31.99 -17.67 7.05
C LYS A 29 -31.26 -18.71 6.21
N THR A 30 -30.23 -18.33 5.46
CA THR A 30 -29.37 -19.27 4.75
C THR A 30 -28.12 -19.54 5.60
N PRO A 31 -28.08 -20.63 6.39
CA PRO A 31 -26.88 -21.00 7.12
C PRO A 31 -25.77 -21.33 6.12
N MET A 32 -24.54 -20.95 6.47
CA MET A 32 -23.36 -21.44 5.76
C MET A 32 -23.38 -22.97 5.80
N VAL A 33 -23.42 -23.62 4.64
CA VAL A 33 -23.55 -25.08 4.55
C VAL A 33 -22.17 -25.72 4.69
N LEU A 34 -22.03 -26.73 5.55
CA LEU A 34 -20.77 -27.47 5.68
C LEU A 34 -20.52 -28.28 4.39
N ALA A 35 -19.24 -28.47 4.02
CA ALA A 35 -18.87 -29.29 2.86
C ALA A 35 -19.51 -30.69 2.86
N MET A 36 -19.66 -31.30 4.04
CA MET A 36 -20.33 -32.60 4.22
C MET A 36 -21.83 -32.55 3.89
N GLN A 37 -22.51 -31.46 4.24
CA GLN A 37 -23.93 -31.28 3.93
C GLN A 37 -24.14 -31.09 2.43
N VAL A 38 -23.22 -30.38 1.74
CA VAL A 38 -23.20 -30.29 0.27
C VAL A 38 -23.01 -31.68 -0.35
N LYS A 39 -22.00 -32.44 0.09
CA LYS A 39 -21.73 -33.82 -0.38
C LYS A 39 -22.93 -34.75 -0.17
N ASN A 40 -23.57 -34.69 1.00
CA ASN A 40 -24.73 -35.51 1.31
C ASN A 40 -25.98 -35.08 0.55
N GLY A 41 -26.15 -33.77 0.29
CA GLY A 41 -27.20 -33.24 -0.57
C GLY A 41 -27.10 -33.77 -2.00
N LEU A 42 -25.89 -33.78 -2.57
CA LEU A 42 -25.61 -34.34 -3.90
C LEU A 42 -25.92 -35.84 -3.97
N LYS A 43 -25.49 -36.62 -2.96
CA LYS A 43 -25.81 -38.06 -2.86
C LYS A 43 -27.33 -38.32 -2.80
N LYS A 44 -28.07 -37.43 -2.14
CA LYS A 44 -29.53 -37.51 -1.99
C LYS A 44 -30.28 -36.86 -3.17
N LYS A 45 -29.60 -36.55 -4.29
CA LYS A 45 -30.16 -35.90 -5.48
C LYS A 45 -30.93 -34.60 -5.19
N LYS A 46 -30.52 -33.86 -4.15
CA LYS A 46 -31.09 -32.53 -3.88
C LYS A 46 -30.55 -31.51 -4.89
N VAL A 47 -31.43 -30.65 -5.38
CA VAL A 47 -31.06 -29.57 -6.31
C VAL A 47 -30.00 -28.69 -5.64
N THR A 48 -28.83 -28.59 -6.26
CA THR A 48 -27.66 -27.87 -5.74
C THR A 48 -27.16 -26.93 -6.83
N TYR A 49 -27.03 -25.65 -6.50
CA TYR A 49 -26.53 -24.63 -7.43
C TYR A 49 -25.10 -24.23 -7.05
N LEU A 50 -24.25 -24.06 -8.05
CA LEU A 50 -22.87 -23.59 -7.90
C LEU A 50 -22.73 -22.20 -8.52
N ALA A 51 -22.35 -21.21 -7.71
CA ALA A 51 -21.97 -19.90 -8.19
C ALA A 51 -20.44 -19.79 -8.18
N ILE A 52 -19.85 -19.54 -9.35
CA ILE A 52 -18.40 -19.35 -9.50
C ILE A 52 -18.17 -17.87 -9.82
N PHE A 53 -17.39 -17.20 -8.99
CA PHE A 53 -16.91 -15.86 -9.31
C PHE A 53 -15.74 -15.98 -10.29
N LYS A 54 -15.99 -15.70 -11.56
CA LYS A 54 -14.91 -15.44 -12.50
C LYS A 54 -14.53 -13.97 -12.34
N LYS A 55 -13.36 -13.71 -11.75
CA LYS A 55 -12.74 -12.38 -11.86
C LYS A 55 -12.66 -12.10 -13.36
N ARG A 56 -13.41 -11.11 -13.82
CA ARG A 56 -13.14 -10.57 -15.15
C ARG A 56 -11.69 -10.11 -15.03
N LYS A 57 -10.84 -10.56 -15.96
CA LYS A 57 -9.73 -9.69 -16.28
C LYS A 57 -10.45 -8.43 -16.72
N ASP A 58 -10.30 -7.37 -15.94
CA ASP A 58 -10.57 -6.05 -16.50
C ASP A 58 -9.57 -5.98 -17.65
N ASP A 59 -10.00 -6.43 -18.83
CA ASP A 59 -9.37 -6.04 -20.06
C ASP A 59 -9.36 -4.53 -19.94
N GLU A 60 -8.15 -3.99 -19.88
CA GLU A 60 -7.78 -2.59 -19.70
C GLU A 60 -8.42 -1.74 -20.81
N SER A 61 -9.73 -1.66 -20.74
CA SER A 61 -10.69 -1.03 -21.63
C SER A 61 -11.70 -0.28 -20.75
N GLY A 62 -11.19 0.28 -19.65
CA GLY A 62 -11.63 1.62 -19.30
C GLY A 62 -11.45 2.48 -20.55
N LYS A 63 -12.44 3.30 -20.88
CA LYS A 63 -12.35 4.24 -21.99
C LYS A 63 -10.93 4.85 -22.03
N PRO A 64 -10.33 5.00 -23.23
CA PRO A 64 -9.01 5.61 -23.33
C PRO A 64 -9.00 6.90 -22.51
N MET A 65 -7.93 7.08 -21.73
CA MET A 65 -7.70 8.29 -20.98
C MET A 65 -7.96 9.47 -21.94
N PRO A 66 -8.81 10.46 -21.59
CA PRO A 66 -9.03 11.61 -22.45
C PRO A 66 -7.68 12.22 -22.82
N GLU A 67 -7.49 12.58 -24.09
CA GLU A 67 -6.22 13.12 -24.63
C GLU A 67 -5.71 14.31 -23.80
N GLU A 68 -6.64 15.11 -23.26
CA GLU A 68 -6.35 16.23 -22.37
C GLU A 68 -5.62 15.80 -21.07
N ILE A 69 -6.03 14.68 -20.47
CA ILE A 69 -5.42 14.17 -19.23
C ILE A 69 -4.10 13.48 -19.54
N GLU A 70 -4.02 12.75 -20.67
CA GLU A 70 -2.77 12.15 -21.13
C GLU A 70 -1.72 13.23 -21.42
N GLY A 71 -2.11 14.34 -22.06
CA GLY A 71 -1.24 15.48 -22.31
C GLY A 71 -0.67 16.11 -21.04
N VAL A 72 -1.51 16.30 -20.00
CA VAL A 72 -1.05 16.82 -18.70
C VAL A 72 -0.12 15.84 -17.99
N LEU A 73 -0.44 14.54 -18.00
CA LEU A 73 0.44 13.54 -17.41
C LEU A 73 1.80 13.53 -18.09
N ASP A 74 1.82 13.63 -19.43
CA ASP A 74 3.03 13.70 -20.24
C ASP A 74 3.87 14.96 -19.96
N GLU A 75 3.22 16.11 -19.80
CA GLU A 75 3.86 17.38 -19.45
C GLU A 75 4.55 17.34 -18.08
N PHE A 76 3.93 16.68 -17.09
CA PHE A 76 4.41 16.63 -15.71
C PHE A 76 4.98 15.26 -15.29
N LYS A 77 5.47 14.45 -16.26
CA LYS A 77 6.09 13.14 -16.01
C LYS A 77 7.26 13.20 -15.01
N ASP A 78 7.92 14.35 -14.92
CA ASP A 78 9.08 14.61 -14.06
C ASP A 78 8.70 14.94 -12.61
N VAL A 79 7.45 15.31 -12.33
CA VAL A 79 6.98 15.69 -10.97
C VAL A 79 6.81 14.47 -10.07
N MET A 80 6.42 13.32 -10.63
CA MET A 80 6.20 12.06 -9.90
C MET A 80 6.94 10.89 -10.54
N PRO A 81 8.29 10.93 -10.57
CA PRO A 81 9.06 9.83 -11.13
C PRO A 81 8.93 8.58 -10.25
N PRO A 82 9.07 7.37 -10.82
CA PRO A 82 8.99 6.11 -10.06
C PRO A 82 10.10 5.98 -9.01
N GLU A 83 11.23 6.65 -9.24
CA GLU A 83 12.35 6.76 -8.29
C GLU A 83 12.75 8.23 -8.14
N LEU A 84 13.15 8.63 -6.94
CA LEU A 84 13.62 10.00 -6.70
C LEU A 84 14.93 10.26 -7.46
N PRO A 85 15.06 11.44 -8.11
CA PRO A 85 16.28 11.78 -8.81
C PRO A 85 17.45 11.89 -7.81
N LYS A 86 18.61 11.34 -8.16
CA LYS A 86 19.86 11.40 -7.37
C LYS A 86 20.49 12.80 -7.31
N ARG A 87 19.78 13.84 -7.75
CA ARG A 87 20.24 15.22 -7.81
C ARG A 87 19.56 16.02 -6.72
N LEU A 88 20.29 16.99 -6.17
CA LEU A 88 19.69 17.94 -5.25
C LEU A 88 18.59 18.75 -5.96
N PRO A 89 17.53 19.13 -5.24
CA PRO A 89 16.57 20.08 -5.76
C PRO A 89 17.29 21.38 -6.16
N PRO A 90 16.75 22.14 -7.13
CA PRO A 90 17.22 23.49 -7.40
C PRO A 90 17.28 24.33 -6.12
N ARG A 91 18.26 25.24 -6.05
CA ARG A 91 18.36 26.18 -4.92
C ARG A 91 17.08 27.00 -4.85
N ARG A 92 16.51 27.12 -3.65
CA ARG A 92 15.35 27.97 -3.38
C ARG A 92 15.81 29.41 -3.17
N ASP A 93 14.93 30.37 -3.46
CA ASP A 93 15.20 31.79 -3.24
C ASP A 93 15.35 32.15 -1.75
N GLU A 94 14.70 31.37 -0.88
CA GLU A 94 14.71 31.55 0.56
C GLU A 94 15.35 30.35 1.27
N ASP A 95 16.43 30.63 2.03
CA ASP A 95 17.07 29.66 2.91
C ASP A 95 16.40 29.68 4.29
N HIS A 96 16.00 28.51 4.80
CA HIS A 96 15.39 28.40 6.13
C HIS A 96 16.44 28.65 7.22
N LYS A 97 16.27 29.74 7.98
CA LYS A 97 17.10 30.05 9.15
C LYS A 97 16.46 29.53 10.43
N ILE A 98 17.23 28.82 11.24
CA ILE A 98 16.81 28.39 12.58
C ILE A 98 17.32 29.42 13.59
N GLU A 99 16.41 30.17 14.21
CA GLU A 99 16.75 31.15 15.24
C GLU A 99 16.73 30.52 16.64
N PHE A 100 17.77 30.79 17.43
CA PHE A 100 17.87 30.33 18.81
C PHE A 100 17.50 31.44 19.79
N LYS A 101 16.82 31.06 20.88
CA LYS A 101 16.63 31.98 22.01
C LYS A 101 17.99 32.32 22.64
N PRO A 102 18.20 33.56 23.14
CA PRO A 102 19.43 33.91 23.85
C PRO A 102 19.73 32.94 25.00
N GLY A 103 20.96 32.43 25.05
CA GLY A 103 21.41 31.45 26.05
C GLY A 103 21.02 29.98 25.77
N ALA A 104 20.35 29.68 24.64
CA ALA A 104 20.06 28.30 24.26
C ALA A 104 21.36 27.51 23.99
N LYS A 105 21.45 26.32 24.57
CA LYS A 105 22.55 25.37 24.33
C LYS A 105 22.15 24.38 23.24
N SER A 106 23.08 24.04 22.35
CA SER A 106 22.88 22.97 21.37
C SER A 106 22.65 21.65 22.10
N HIS A 107 21.70 20.85 21.62
CA HIS A 107 21.46 19.53 22.16
C HIS A 107 22.51 18.57 21.61
N VAL A 108 23.36 18.04 22.48
CA VAL A 108 24.32 16.97 22.15
C VAL A 108 23.87 15.73 22.91
N MET A 109 23.28 14.78 22.19
CA MET A 109 22.89 13.49 22.74
C MET A 109 23.51 12.36 21.92
N GLY A 110 23.94 11.29 22.60
CA GLY A 110 24.42 10.09 21.94
C GLY A 110 23.29 9.40 21.15
N PRO A 111 23.62 8.65 20.09
CA PRO A 111 22.62 7.89 19.35
C PRO A 111 21.86 6.91 20.25
N TYR A 112 20.55 6.80 20.05
CA TYR A 112 19.75 5.81 20.77
C TYR A 112 20.17 4.38 20.41
N ARG A 113 20.16 3.50 21.42
CA ARG A 113 20.42 2.07 21.22
C ARG A 113 19.32 1.45 20.35
N MET A 114 19.73 0.74 19.32
CA MET A 114 18.84 0.05 18.39
C MET A 114 19.25 -1.41 18.23
N ALA A 115 18.28 -2.28 17.93
CA ALA A 115 18.54 -3.68 17.62
C ALA A 115 19.31 -3.82 16.29
N PRO A 116 20.11 -4.89 16.11
CA PRO A 116 20.90 -5.11 14.89
C PRO A 116 20.15 -4.94 13.56
N PRO A 117 18.96 -5.55 13.33
CA PRO A 117 18.26 -5.39 12.05
C PRO A 117 17.78 -3.96 11.79
N LYS A 118 17.47 -3.21 12.85
CA LYS A 118 17.07 -1.79 12.74
C LYS A 118 18.26 -0.91 12.38
N LEU A 119 19.44 -1.19 12.96
CA LEU A 119 20.69 -0.51 12.62
C LEU A 119 21.09 -0.76 11.17
N GLU A 120 20.96 -2.00 10.70
CA GLU A 120 21.25 -2.33 9.30
C GLU A 120 20.36 -1.55 8.34
N LYS A 121 19.05 -1.52 8.61
CA LYS A 121 18.10 -0.73 7.81
C LYS A 121 18.43 0.76 7.82
N LEU A 122 18.76 1.33 8.99
CA LEU A 122 19.14 2.75 9.10
C LEU A 122 20.41 3.05 8.29
N ARG A 123 21.41 2.17 8.35
CA ARG A 123 22.64 2.33 7.56
C ARG A 123 22.36 2.30 6.06
N ARG A 124 21.52 1.36 5.59
CA ARG A 124 21.10 1.32 4.18
C ARG A 124 20.43 2.62 3.77
N GLN A 125 19.46 3.10 4.54
CA GLN A 125 18.75 4.36 4.27
C GLN A 125 19.68 5.59 4.26
N LEU A 126 20.67 5.63 5.15
CA LEU A 126 21.66 6.71 5.16
C LEU A 126 22.58 6.65 3.95
N THR A 127 23.01 5.47 3.52
CA THR A 127 23.81 5.32 2.29
C THR A 127 23.01 5.73 1.05
N ASP A 128 21.76 5.28 0.95
CA ASP A 128 20.86 5.60 -0.16
C ASP A 128 20.53 7.11 -0.20
N GLY A 129 20.36 7.75 0.97
CA GLY A 129 20.07 9.18 1.10
C GLY A 129 21.29 10.12 1.05
N ALA A 130 22.47 9.66 1.46
CA ALA A 130 23.68 10.48 1.43
C ALA A 130 24.18 10.74 0.01
N VAL A 131 23.98 9.78 -0.89
CA VAL A 131 24.33 9.92 -2.31
C VAL A 131 23.16 10.60 -3.03
N GLY A 132 23.09 11.93 -2.92
CA GLY A 132 22.23 12.77 -3.77
C GLY A 132 21.00 13.41 -3.13
N HIS A 133 20.69 13.14 -1.85
CA HIS A 133 19.44 13.60 -1.21
C HIS A 133 19.65 14.59 -0.04
N GLY A 134 20.76 15.34 -0.02
CA GLY A 134 20.94 16.49 0.87
C GLY A 134 21.42 16.17 2.29
N ILE A 135 21.92 14.95 2.54
CA ILE A 135 22.58 14.60 3.79
C ILE A 135 24.09 14.59 3.56
N HIS A 136 24.81 15.48 4.25
CA HIS A 136 26.26 15.57 4.18
C HIS A 136 26.89 15.38 5.57
N PRO A 137 28.02 14.66 5.69
CA PRO A 137 28.76 14.58 6.95
C PRO A 137 29.14 15.99 7.43
N THR A 138 28.83 16.29 8.69
CA THR A 138 29.27 17.51 9.35
C THR A 138 30.48 17.14 10.22
N PHE A 139 31.61 17.82 10.01
CA PHE A 139 32.86 17.64 10.76
C PHE A 139 32.99 18.69 11.86
#